data_AF-A0A969L386-F1
#
_entry.id   AF-A0A969L386-F1
#
_cell.length_a   1.000
_cell.length_b   1.000
_cell.length_c   1.000
_cell.angle_alpha   90.00
_cell.angle_beta   90.00
_cell.angle_gamma   90.00
#
_symmetry.space_group_name_H-M   'P 1'
#
loop_
_entity.id
_entity.type
_entity.pdbx_description
1 polymer ?
#
loop_
_entity_poly.entity_id
_entity_poly.type
_entity_poly.pdbx_seq_one_letter_code
_entity_poly.pdbx_strand_id
1 'polypeptide(L)'
;MAGIIVGFTVLASLSAAAALATWSRGASGIAQFLQTPTSTVTATLLPSPTSTPIPLPTANLAPPTPFIPTPTSTRVVKQEFDPAATAQAAQRATVRAEGSATALAQFQTLLAARSTPKAPRTVFHTRESRLVLAQYFAWFDGDGWNDCNISAGDRPLQPYNSDDPATITRHIQMAGEVGLDGFLLHWFGPGDRTDRNFDTLLNQSQWSDFTSTIVFSYHIWPAAPALSQQNIGQAIRYVTDRYSGHPNFLSLDGKPVLFFVDVYRTPATGQSPQQFWAAVRDEVDPQRQAWWIAEGLDASYLAVFDGLFVFKITHADYPNDYLKA
;
A
#
# COMPACT_ATOMS: atom_id res chain seq x y z
N MET A 1 6.46 -23.28 9.55
CA MET A 1 6.73 -21.95 8.98
C MET A 1 5.44 -21.15 9.13
N ALA A 2 5.49 -20.12 9.95
CA ALA A 2 4.32 -19.34 10.33
C ALA A 2 3.98 -18.34 9.21
N GLY A 3 2.78 -18.42 8.67
CA GLY A 3 2.25 -17.43 7.74
C GLY A 3 1.51 -16.36 8.53
N ILE A 4 2.24 -15.35 9.01
CA ILE A 4 1.61 -14.05 9.28
C ILE A 4 1.41 -13.42 7.92
N ILE A 5 0.15 -13.18 7.52
CA ILE A 5 -0.13 -12.32 6.37
C ILE A 5 0.10 -10.88 6.83
N VAL A 6 1.32 -10.39 6.60
CA VAL A 6 1.71 -9.01 6.89
C VAL A 6 1.40 -8.16 5.66
N GLY A 7 0.33 -7.36 5.73
CA GLY A 7 0.14 -6.23 4.83
C GLY A 7 0.90 -5.02 5.37
N PHE A 8 1.93 -4.56 4.67
CA PHE A 8 2.69 -3.36 5.06
C PHE A 8 2.00 -2.10 4.52
N THR A 9 1.57 -1.20 5.41
CA THR A 9 1.25 0.18 5.04
C THR A 9 2.44 1.06 5.44
N VAL A 10 3.06 1.73 4.48
CA VAL A 10 4.10 2.74 4.73
C VAL A 10 3.45 4.13 4.66
N LEU A 11 3.36 4.81 5.80
CA LEU A 11 3.04 6.24 5.83
C LEU A 11 4.24 7.03 5.29
N ALA A 12 4.04 7.74 4.18
CA ALA A 12 4.99 8.72 3.66
C ALA A 12 4.36 10.12 3.81
N SER A 13 4.90 10.92 4.73
CA SER A 13 4.54 12.32 4.93
C SER A 13 5.00 13.13 3.70
N LEU A 14 4.06 13.57 2.85
CA LEU A 14 4.33 14.60 1.85
C LEU A 14 3.99 15.96 2.46
N SER A 15 5.01 16.68 2.88
CA SER A 15 4.90 18.09 3.26
C SER A 15 4.44 18.92 2.05
N ALA A 16 3.21 19.41 2.09
CA ALA A 16 2.58 20.27 1.08
C ALA A 16 3.17 21.69 1.12
N ALA A 17 4.27 21.92 0.41
CA ALA A 17 4.81 23.26 0.20
C ALA A 17 5.69 23.36 -1.06
N ALA A 18 5.25 22.84 -2.22
CA ALA A 18 5.83 23.18 -3.53
C ALA A 18 5.02 22.61 -4.71
N ALA A 19 3.80 23.10 -4.96
CA ALA A 19 3.11 22.80 -6.24
C ALA A 19 2.09 23.87 -6.68
N LEU A 20 2.20 25.11 -6.19
CA LEU A 20 1.39 26.25 -6.64
C LEU A 20 2.26 27.22 -7.44
N ALA A 21 2.84 26.79 -8.56
CA ALA A 21 3.48 27.69 -9.52
C ALA A 21 3.80 27.01 -10.87
N THR A 22 2.80 26.45 -11.56
CA THR A 22 2.77 26.38 -13.04
C THR A 22 1.43 25.74 -13.43
N TRP A 23 0.90 26.12 -14.60
CA TRP A 23 -0.44 25.78 -15.13
C TRP A 23 -1.53 26.84 -14.90
N SER A 24 -1.21 28.08 -15.25
CA SER A 24 -2.17 29.01 -15.86
C SER A 24 -1.81 29.17 -17.34
N ARG A 25 -2.42 28.36 -18.22
CA ARG A 25 -2.62 28.63 -19.65
C ARG A 25 -3.36 27.46 -20.29
N GLY A 26 -4.61 27.67 -20.69
CA GLY A 26 -5.37 26.68 -21.47
C GLY A 26 -6.89 26.66 -21.25
N ALA A 27 -7.54 27.82 -21.08
CA ALA A 27 -8.97 27.89 -21.36
C ALA A 27 -9.13 28.14 -22.87
N SER A 28 -9.86 27.28 -23.59
CA SER A 28 -10.78 27.63 -24.70
C SER A 28 -11.22 26.38 -25.50
N GLY A 29 -12.54 26.23 -25.65
CA GLY A 29 -13.23 25.18 -26.43
C GLY A 29 -13.62 24.00 -25.54
N ILE A 30 -14.86 23.54 -25.42
CA ILE A 30 -15.96 23.57 -26.37
C ILE A 30 -17.24 23.43 -25.53
N ALA A 31 -18.12 24.43 -25.57
CA ALA A 31 -19.50 24.30 -25.14
C ALA A 31 -20.32 24.06 -26.40
N GLN A 32 -20.90 22.86 -26.54
CA GLN A 32 -22.14 22.53 -27.28
C GLN A 32 -22.17 21.02 -27.50
N PHE A 33 -23.11 20.34 -26.85
CA PHE A 33 -24.13 19.47 -27.47
C PHE A 33 -24.98 18.87 -26.36
N LEU A 34 -26.13 19.50 -26.13
CA LEU A 34 -27.30 18.86 -25.54
C LEU A 34 -27.81 17.84 -26.56
N GLN A 35 -27.96 16.58 -26.16
CA GLN A 35 -29.07 15.69 -26.53
C GLN A 35 -28.89 14.31 -25.90
N THR A 36 -29.75 14.01 -24.92
CA THR A 36 -30.08 12.66 -24.47
C THR A 36 -30.74 11.87 -25.60
N PRO A 37 -30.51 10.55 -25.62
CA PRO A 37 -31.63 9.64 -25.86
C PRO A 37 -31.77 8.63 -24.70
N THR A 38 -32.96 8.63 -24.14
CA THR A 38 -33.55 7.55 -23.35
C THR A 38 -33.48 6.25 -24.15
N SER A 39 -32.96 5.17 -23.57
CA SER A 39 -33.14 3.81 -24.10
C SER A 39 -33.51 2.88 -22.95
N THR A 40 -34.78 2.50 -22.94
CA THR A 40 -35.35 1.45 -22.13
C THR A 40 -34.73 0.12 -22.54
N VAL A 41 -34.03 -0.57 -21.63
CA VAL A 41 -33.60 -1.95 -21.83
C VAL A 41 -34.43 -2.86 -20.94
N THR A 42 -35.30 -3.64 -21.58
CA THR A 42 -36.03 -4.74 -20.99
C THR A 42 -35.05 -5.87 -20.67
N ALA A 43 -34.94 -6.25 -19.39
CA ALA A 43 -34.13 -7.39 -18.97
C ALA A 43 -34.87 -8.70 -19.27
N THR A 44 -34.40 -9.46 -20.25
CA THR A 44 -34.83 -10.85 -20.48
C THR A 44 -33.91 -11.78 -19.67
N LEU A 45 -34.50 -12.52 -18.72
CA LEU A 45 -33.80 -13.53 -17.93
C LEU A 45 -33.35 -14.71 -18.82
N LEU A 46 -32.04 -14.95 -18.89
CA LEU A 46 -31.45 -16.17 -19.45
C LEU A 46 -31.30 -17.23 -18.35
N PRO A 47 -31.58 -18.52 -18.63
CA PRO A 47 -31.48 -19.60 -17.64
C PRO A 47 -30.01 -19.97 -17.31
N SER A 48 -29.81 -20.38 -16.06
CA SER A 48 -28.53 -20.80 -15.47
C SER A 48 -27.87 -21.98 -16.22
N PRO A 49 -26.54 -21.99 -16.42
CA PRO A 49 -25.86 -23.14 -17.00
C PRO A 49 -25.62 -24.25 -15.96
N THR A 50 -26.07 -25.45 -16.31
CA THR A 50 -25.80 -26.73 -15.61
C THR A 50 -24.34 -27.13 -15.77
N SER A 51 -23.67 -27.46 -14.68
CA SER A 51 -22.27 -27.92 -14.65
C SER A 51 -22.14 -29.41 -14.96
N THR A 52 -21.45 -29.77 -16.05
CA THR A 52 -20.92 -31.12 -16.31
C THR A 52 -19.38 -31.09 -16.18
N PRO A 53 -18.75 -32.08 -15.51
CA PRO A 53 -17.29 -32.07 -15.32
C PRO A 53 -16.55 -32.55 -16.58
N ILE A 54 -15.51 -31.81 -16.99
CA ILE A 54 -14.55 -32.17 -18.03
C ILE A 54 -13.30 -32.78 -17.36
N PRO A 55 -12.74 -33.91 -17.85
CA PRO A 55 -11.54 -34.51 -17.27
C PRO A 55 -10.25 -33.77 -17.64
N LEU A 56 -9.31 -33.67 -16.69
CA LEU A 56 -7.98 -33.06 -16.85
C LEU A 56 -7.05 -33.87 -17.78
N PRO A 57 -6.18 -33.23 -18.59
CA PRO A 57 -5.14 -33.92 -19.35
C PRO A 57 -3.88 -34.16 -18.51
N THR A 58 -3.38 -35.39 -18.54
CA THR A 58 -2.12 -35.85 -17.92
C THR A 58 -0.92 -35.41 -18.77
N ALA A 59 0.05 -34.69 -18.17
CA ALA A 59 1.31 -34.33 -18.83
C ALA A 59 2.43 -35.32 -18.43
N ASN A 60 2.99 -36.03 -19.42
CA ASN A 60 4.21 -36.83 -19.29
C ASN A 60 5.42 -35.99 -19.70
N LEU A 61 6.38 -35.79 -18.80
CA LEU A 61 7.67 -35.15 -19.07
C LEU A 61 8.80 -36.19 -19.07
N ALA A 62 9.58 -36.23 -20.15
CA ALA A 62 10.83 -37.00 -20.25
C ALA A 62 12.04 -36.08 -19.97
N PRO A 63 13.14 -36.61 -19.38
CA PRO A 63 14.28 -35.79 -18.94
C PRO A 63 15.30 -35.46 -20.07
N PRO A 64 16.04 -34.34 -19.99
CA PRO A 64 17.04 -33.95 -20.99
C PRO A 64 18.46 -34.51 -20.70
N THR A 65 19.25 -34.70 -21.77
CA THR A 65 20.65 -35.16 -21.80
C THR A 65 21.68 -34.01 -21.64
N PRO A 66 22.89 -34.27 -21.12
CA PRO A 66 23.92 -33.25 -20.87
C PRO A 66 24.86 -32.98 -22.07
N PHE A 67 25.40 -31.76 -22.13
CA PHE A 67 26.27 -31.21 -23.19
C PHE A 67 27.76 -31.21 -22.76
N ILE A 68 28.70 -31.46 -23.69
CA ILE A 68 30.18 -31.40 -23.49
C ILE A 68 30.82 -30.48 -24.55
N PRO A 69 31.73 -29.55 -24.20
CA PRO A 69 32.43 -28.69 -25.17
C PRO A 69 33.83 -29.20 -25.59
N THR A 70 34.27 -28.83 -26.81
CA THR A 70 35.56 -29.20 -27.44
C THR A 70 36.38 -27.95 -27.82
N PRO A 71 37.74 -27.93 -27.75
CA PRO A 71 38.56 -26.72 -27.88
C PRO A 71 38.99 -26.36 -29.31
N THR A 72 39.36 -25.10 -29.54
CA THR A 72 39.83 -24.52 -30.83
C THR A 72 41.33 -24.20 -30.83
N SER A 73 42.02 -24.48 -31.94
CA SER A 73 43.45 -24.23 -32.19
C SER A 73 43.70 -22.92 -32.96
N THR A 74 44.86 -22.29 -32.73
CA THR A 74 45.26 -20.99 -33.31
C THR A 74 46.26 -21.17 -34.47
N ARG A 75 46.08 -20.44 -35.57
CA ARG A 75 46.99 -20.40 -36.73
C ARG A 75 47.87 -19.14 -36.70
N VAL A 76 49.17 -19.29 -36.95
CA VAL A 76 50.14 -18.19 -37.13
C VAL A 76 50.44 -18.00 -38.61
N VAL A 77 50.50 -16.76 -39.09
CA VAL A 77 50.97 -16.38 -40.45
C VAL A 77 52.15 -15.42 -40.31
N LYS A 78 53.26 -15.71 -41.02
CA LYS A 78 54.41 -14.82 -41.22
C LYS A 78 54.12 -13.84 -42.36
N GLN A 79 54.51 -12.58 -42.22
CA GLN A 79 54.37 -11.55 -43.25
C GLN A 79 55.74 -10.93 -43.59
N GLU A 80 56.02 -10.82 -44.89
CA GLU A 80 57.25 -10.33 -45.52
C GLU A 80 57.16 -8.81 -45.78
N PHE A 81 58.29 -8.09 -45.71
CA PHE A 81 58.36 -6.61 -45.65
C PHE A 81 58.58 -5.95 -47.03
N ASP A 82 57.77 -4.94 -47.36
CA ASP A 82 57.97 -4.01 -48.48
C ASP A 82 58.41 -2.61 -47.97
N PRO A 83 59.62 -2.13 -48.29
CA PRO A 83 60.19 -0.91 -47.71
C PRO A 83 59.57 0.40 -48.21
N ALA A 84 58.75 0.41 -49.27
CA ALA A 84 58.09 1.64 -49.74
C ALA A 84 56.87 2.08 -48.89
N ALA A 85 56.29 1.17 -48.10
CA ALA A 85 55.18 1.46 -47.18
C ALA A 85 55.62 2.23 -45.91
N THR A 86 56.93 2.24 -45.61
CA THR A 86 57.45 2.71 -44.31
C THR A 86 57.56 4.24 -44.22
N ALA A 87 57.72 4.95 -45.34
CA ALA A 87 57.84 6.41 -45.34
C ALA A 87 56.49 7.14 -45.20
N GLN A 88 55.40 6.63 -45.80
CA GLN A 88 54.06 7.21 -45.62
C GLN A 88 53.41 6.87 -44.26
N ALA A 89 53.86 5.79 -43.59
CA ALA A 89 53.42 5.44 -42.25
C ALA A 89 53.97 6.39 -41.17
N ALA A 90 55.22 6.86 -41.32
CA ALA A 90 55.85 7.77 -40.36
C ALA A 90 55.19 9.17 -40.34
N GLN A 91 54.73 9.66 -41.49
CA GLN A 91 54.08 10.98 -41.57
C GLN A 91 52.61 10.96 -41.10
N ARG A 92 51.90 9.83 -41.26
CA ARG A 92 50.55 9.61 -40.67
C ARG A 92 50.57 9.36 -39.16
N ALA A 93 51.67 8.84 -38.60
CA ALA A 93 51.81 8.61 -37.16
C ALA A 93 51.96 9.92 -36.36
N THR A 94 52.64 10.91 -36.93
CA THR A 94 52.93 12.18 -36.23
C THR A 94 51.68 13.06 -36.09
N VAL A 95 50.82 13.13 -37.11
CA VAL A 95 49.53 13.87 -37.04
C VAL A 95 48.49 13.17 -36.15
N ARG A 96 48.57 11.83 -36.02
CA ARG A 96 47.68 11.06 -35.13
C ARG A 96 48.08 11.19 -33.65
N ALA A 97 49.36 11.35 -33.33
CA ALA A 97 49.82 11.51 -31.94
C ALA A 97 49.39 12.87 -31.33
N GLU A 98 49.45 13.96 -32.09
CA GLU A 98 49.03 15.30 -31.63
C GLU A 98 47.50 15.44 -31.54
N GLY A 99 46.76 14.84 -32.48
CA GLY A 99 45.30 14.76 -32.41
C GLY A 99 44.78 13.89 -31.26
N SER A 100 45.49 12.81 -30.91
CA SER A 100 45.14 11.94 -29.79
C SER A 100 45.45 12.55 -28.43
N ALA A 101 46.54 13.31 -28.26
CA ALA A 101 46.82 14.01 -27.00
C ALA A 101 45.78 15.10 -26.70
N THR A 102 45.36 15.85 -27.72
CA THR A 102 44.36 16.92 -27.58
C THR A 102 42.96 16.34 -27.36
N ALA A 103 42.61 15.25 -28.04
CA ALA A 103 41.35 14.55 -27.82
C ALA A 103 41.29 13.88 -26.43
N LEU A 104 42.37 13.26 -25.94
CA LEU A 104 42.43 12.73 -24.57
C LEU A 104 42.38 13.83 -23.52
N ALA A 105 43.06 14.96 -23.71
CA ALA A 105 43.00 16.08 -22.78
C ALA A 105 41.59 16.72 -22.74
N GLN A 106 40.91 16.85 -23.89
CA GLN A 106 39.53 17.33 -23.95
C GLN A 106 38.53 16.32 -23.36
N PHE A 107 38.73 15.01 -23.60
CA PHE A 107 37.90 13.96 -22.98
C PHE A 107 38.13 13.91 -21.46
N GLN A 108 39.37 14.02 -20.98
CA GLN A 108 39.69 14.07 -19.55
C GLN A 108 39.15 15.33 -18.87
N THR A 109 39.16 16.48 -19.55
CA THR A 109 38.57 17.72 -19.03
C THR A 109 37.03 17.64 -19.00
N LEU A 110 36.39 17.01 -19.98
CA LEU A 110 34.95 16.72 -19.99
C LEU A 110 34.54 15.67 -18.95
N LEU A 111 35.38 14.66 -18.68
CA LEU A 111 35.15 13.72 -17.58
C LEU A 111 35.31 14.41 -16.21
N ALA A 112 36.36 15.23 -16.03
CA ALA A 112 36.61 15.97 -14.79
C ALA A 112 35.54 17.03 -14.49
N ALA A 113 34.97 17.67 -15.53
CA ALA A 113 33.88 18.63 -15.37
C ALA A 113 32.51 17.96 -15.11
N ARG A 114 32.35 16.67 -15.43
CA ARG A 114 31.16 15.86 -15.11
C ARG A 114 31.27 15.09 -13.79
N SER A 115 32.48 15.01 -13.23
CA SER A 115 32.76 14.36 -11.95
C SER A 115 33.14 15.37 -10.87
N THR A 116 32.43 16.49 -10.77
CA THR A 116 32.27 17.07 -9.43
C THR A 116 31.67 15.96 -8.58
N PRO A 117 32.35 15.45 -7.53
CA PRO A 117 31.68 14.59 -6.58
C PRO A 117 30.51 15.44 -6.10
N LYS A 118 29.29 15.05 -6.45
CA LYS A 118 28.12 15.53 -5.73
C LYS A 118 28.45 15.10 -4.32
N ALA A 119 28.91 16.04 -3.50
CA ALA A 119 29.19 15.81 -2.09
C ALA A 119 28.03 14.94 -1.62
N PRO A 120 28.28 13.75 -1.03
CA PRO A 120 27.18 12.91 -0.61
C PRO A 120 26.26 13.84 0.14
N ARG A 121 25.06 14.08 -0.42
CA ARG A 121 24.01 14.68 0.38
C ARG A 121 23.82 13.57 1.38
N THR A 122 24.47 13.71 2.53
CA THR A 122 23.99 13.13 3.76
C THR A 122 22.65 13.80 3.94
N VAL A 123 21.65 13.26 3.23
CA VAL A 123 20.28 13.42 3.63
C VAL A 123 20.29 12.62 4.92
N PHE A 124 20.56 13.32 6.02
CA PHE A 124 19.98 12.93 7.27
C PHE A 124 18.48 13.02 7.03
N HIS A 125 17.92 11.95 6.47
CA HIS A 125 16.60 11.60 6.91
C HIS A 125 16.84 11.31 8.39
N THR A 126 16.45 12.24 9.26
CA THR A 126 15.92 11.80 10.55
C THR A 126 15.03 10.63 10.18
N ARG A 127 15.42 9.42 10.59
CA ARG A 127 14.59 8.25 10.38
C ARG A 127 13.37 8.55 11.23
N GLU A 128 12.41 9.25 10.65
CA GLU A 128 11.10 9.42 11.24
C GLU A 128 10.71 8.01 11.64
N SER A 129 10.42 7.82 12.92
CA SER A 129 10.11 6.52 13.47
C SER A 129 9.00 5.92 12.61
N ARG A 130 9.35 4.92 11.79
CA ARG A 130 8.40 4.29 10.89
C ARG A 130 7.62 3.30 11.71
N LEU A 131 6.33 3.55 11.84
CA LEU A 131 5.42 2.60 12.45
C LEU A 131 5.10 1.49 11.45
N VAL A 132 5.17 0.25 11.92
CA VAL A 132 4.73 -0.94 11.22
C VAL A 132 3.56 -1.53 12.01
N LEU A 133 2.35 -1.30 11.51
CA LEU A 133 1.11 -1.74 12.16
C LEU A 133 0.49 -2.89 11.35
N ALA A 134 -0.13 -3.85 12.03
CA ALA A 134 -0.86 -4.94 11.38
C ALA A 134 -2.37 -4.80 11.49
N GLN A 135 -3.10 -5.16 10.43
CA GLN A 135 -4.56 -5.31 10.49
C GLN A 135 -4.90 -6.41 11.51
N TYR A 136 -5.78 -6.08 12.45
CA TYR A 136 -6.10 -6.96 13.58
C TYR A 136 -7.61 -7.18 13.70
N PHE A 137 -8.00 -8.45 13.80
CA PHE A 137 -9.39 -8.88 13.84
C PHE A 137 -9.68 -9.54 15.18
N ALA A 138 -10.34 -8.81 16.08
CA ALA A 138 -10.60 -9.24 17.45
C ALA A 138 -12.06 -9.70 17.65
N TRP A 139 -12.61 -10.47 16.69
CA TRP A 139 -14.03 -10.86 16.69
C TRP A 139 -14.29 -12.38 16.76
N PHE A 140 -13.25 -13.21 16.71
CA PHE A 140 -13.40 -14.67 16.77
C PHE A 140 -13.84 -15.11 18.16
N ASP A 141 -14.84 -15.98 18.25
CA ASP A 141 -15.37 -16.54 19.51
C ASP A 141 -14.74 -17.89 19.92
N GLY A 142 -13.80 -18.39 19.11
CA GLY A 142 -13.16 -19.69 19.34
C GLY A 142 -13.89 -20.86 18.72
N ASP A 143 -15.13 -20.65 18.29
CA ASP A 143 -15.85 -21.62 17.48
C ASP A 143 -15.38 -21.50 16.01
N GLY A 144 -15.58 -22.58 15.24
CA GLY A 144 -15.34 -22.57 13.81
C GLY A 144 -13.88 -22.67 13.35
N TRP A 145 -12.89 -22.78 14.25
CA TRP A 145 -11.50 -23.06 13.83
C TRP A 145 -11.33 -24.39 13.09
N ASN A 146 -12.31 -25.29 13.24
CA ASN A 146 -12.34 -26.59 12.55
C ASN A 146 -13.29 -26.61 11.33
N ASP A 147 -13.95 -25.49 11.02
CA ASP A 147 -14.94 -25.43 9.95
C ASP A 147 -14.30 -25.52 8.56
N CYS A 148 -15.11 -25.88 7.58
CA CYS A 148 -14.67 -26.06 6.19
C CYS A 148 -14.31 -24.75 5.47
N ASN A 149 -14.63 -23.61 6.06
CA ASN A 149 -14.27 -22.27 5.57
C ASN A 149 -12.87 -21.82 6.02
N ILE A 150 -12.16 -22.60 6.85
CA ILE A 150 -10.76 -22.38 7.18
C ILE A 150 -9.89 -23.36 6.38
N SER A 151 -9.00 -22.83 5.53
CA SER A 151 -8.03 -23.63 4.79
C SER A 151 -7.16 -24.46 5.74
N ALA A 152 -6.79 -25.67 5.32
CA ALA A 152 -6.04 -26.63 6.15
C ALA A 152 -4.68 -26.13 6.68
N GLY A 153 -4.14 -25.04 6.11
CA GLY A 153 -2.90 -24.38 6.55
C GLY A 153 -3.07 -23.08 7.34
N ASP A 154 -4.29 -22.53 7.41
CA ASP A 154 -4.54 -21.18 7.94
C ASP A 154 -5.15 -21.19 9.35
N ARG A 155 -5.22 -22.36 9.98
CA ARG A 155 -5.69 -22.50 11.36
C ARG A 155 -4.66 -21.92 12.33
N PRO A 156 -5.11 -21.23 13.40
CA PRO A 156 -4.19 -20.77 14.43
C PRO A 156 -3.54 -21.98 15.12
N LEU A 157 -2.24 -21.87 15.38
CA LEU A 157 -1.47 -22.91 16.09
C LEU A 157 -2.06 -23.25 17.46
N GLN A 158 -2.68 -22.26 18.10
CA GLN A 158 -3.46 -22.42 19.31
C GLN A 158 -4.81 -21.73 19.07
N PRO A 159 -5.90 -22.51 18.87
CA PRO A 159 -7.26 -21.99 18.79
C PRO A 159 -7.56 -21.06 19.96
N TYR A 160 -8.30 -19.99 19.69
CA TYR A 160 -8.52 -18.92 20.66
C TYR A 160 -9.89 -18.27 20.52
N ASN A 161 -10.36 -17.68 21.61
CA ASN A 161 -11.44 -16.70 21.64
C ASN A 161 -10.83 -15.30 21.82
N SER A 162 -11.27 -14.33 21.01
CA SER A 162 -10.79 -12.94 21.03
C SER A 162 -11.23 -12.18 22.27
N ASP A 163 -12.29 -12.64 22.93
CA ASP A 163 -12.82 -12.09 24.19
C ASP A 163 -11.94 -12.47 25.40
N ASP A 164 -10.98 -13.39 25.23
CA ASP A 164 -10.01 -13.75 26.27
C ASP A 164 -8.84 -12.75 26.27
N PRO A 165 -8.63 -11.97 27.36
CA PRO A 165 -7.52 -11.05 27.46
C PRO A 165 -6.15 -11.73 27.26
N ALA A 166 -5.98 -12.98 27.68
CA ALA A 166 -4.73 -13.71 27.51
C ALA A 166 -4.40 -13.98 26.04
N THR A 167 -5.42 -14.14 25.19
CA THR A 167 -5.25 -14.21 23.74
C THR A 167 -4.68 -12.90 23.20
N ILE A 168 -5.25 -11.77 23.60
CA ILE A 168 -4.79 -10.45 23.15
C ILE A 168 -3.36 -10.18 23.65
N THR A 169 -3.03 -10.49 24.91
CA THR A 169 -1.66 -10.39 25.44
C THR A 169 -0.67 -11.20 24.59
N ARG A 170 -1.03 -12.45 24.26
CA ARG A 170 -0.19 -13.32 23.42
C ARG A 170 -0.03 -12.76 22.01
N HIS A 171 -1.06 -12.17 21.43
CA HIS A 171 -0.99 -11.53 20.12
C HIS A 171 -0.09 -10.29 20.12
N ILE A 172 -0.16 -9.45 21.16
CA ILE A 172 0.78 -8.33 21.37
C ILE A 172 2.22 -8.84 21.44
N GLN A 173 2.48 -9.90 22.21
CA GLN A 173 3.82 -10.50 22.33
C GLN A 173 4.34 -11.01 20.98
N MET A 174 3.55 -11.80 20.25
CA MET A 174 3.92 -12.29 18.92
C MET A 174 4.21 -11.16 17.94
N ALA A 175 3.43 -10.07 18.00
CA ALA A 175 3.63 -8.90 17.17
C ALA A 175 4.95 -8.17 17.52
N GLY A 176 5.24 -8.00 18.81
CA GLY A 176 6.51 -7.43 19.28
C GLY A 176 7.72 -8.27 18.88
N GLU A 177 7.62 -9.61 18.93
CA GLU A 177 8.70 -10.54 18.54
C GLU A 177 9.11 -10.41 17.07
N VAL A 178 8.20 -9.96 16.19
CA VAL A 178 8.48 -9.72 14.77
C VAL A 178 8.66 -8.24 14.42
N GLY A 179 8.71 -7.36 15.43
CA GLY A 179 8.98 -5.94 15.26
C GLY A 179 7.80 -5.10 14.75
N LEU A 180 6.56 -5.53 15.01
CA LEU A 180 5.39 -4.68 14.81
C LEU A 180 5.28 -3.69 15.97
N ASP A 181 4.95 -2.45 15.64
CA ASP A 181 4.76 -1.37 16.61
C ASP A 181 3.31 -1.33 17.16
N GLY A 182 2.40 -2.11 16.58
CA GLY A 182 1.00 -1.93 16.86
C GLY A 182 -0.01 -2.66 15.99
N PHE A 183 -1.29 -2.42 16.28
CA PHE A 183 -2.42 -2.95 15.54
C PHE A 183 -3.38 -1.88 15.03
N LEU A 184 -3.98 -2.20 13.89
CA LEU A 184 -5.13 -1.54 13.30
C LEU A 184 -6.35 -2.46 13.51
N LEU A 185 -7.05 -2.29 14.63
CA LEU A 185 -8.15 -3.16 15.03
C LEU A 185 -9.42 -2.80 14.24
N HIS A 186 -10.00 -3.76 13.52
CA HIS A 186 -11.28 -3.56 12.83
C HIS A 186 -12.43 -3.45 13.83
N TRP A 187 -13.06 -2.28 13.87
CA TRP A 187 -14.01 -1.88 14.90
C TRP A 187 -15.41 -1.65 14.31
N PHE A 188 -16.42 -2.26 14.94
CA PHE A 188 -17.79 -2.28 14.42
C PHE A 188 -18.76 -1.38 15.14
N GLY A 189 -18.55 -0.99 16.40
CA GLY A 189 -19.48 -0.09 17.08
C GLY A 189 -19.42 -0.08 18.60
N PRO A 190 -19.98 0.95 19.26
CA PRO A 190 -20.01 1.04 20.71
C PRO A 190 -20.72 -0.18 21.34
N GLY A 191 -20.11 -0.78 22.36
CA GLY A 191 -20.65 -1.95 23.06
C GLY A 191 -20.55 -3.27 22.28
N ASP A 192 -20.10 -3.24 21.02
CA ASP A 192 -19.80 -4.46 20.25
C ASP A 192 -18.64 -5.26 20.88
N ARG A 193 -18.49 -6.52 20.46
CA ARG A 193 -17.30 -7.33 20.79
C ARG A 193 -16.00 -6.59 20.45
N THR A 194 -15.89 -6.03 19.25
CA THR A 194 -14.69 -5.34 18.78
C THR A 194 -14.33 -4.11 19.62
N ASP A 195 -15.33 -3.46 20.20
CA ASP A 195 -15.15 -2.32 21.10
C ASP A 195 -14.57 -2.72 22.45
N ARG A 196 -15.14 -3.75 23.07
CA ARG A 196 -14.62 -4.33 24.34
C ARG A 196 -13.22 -4.90 24.17
N ASN A 197 -12.95 -5.53 23.03
CA ASN A 197 -11.64 -6.11 22.75
C ASN A 197 -10.60 -5.03 22.39
N PHE A 198 -11.01 -3.88 21.87
CA PHE A 198 -10.12 -2.72 21.69
C PHE A 198 -9.72 -2.09 23.04
N ASP A 199 -10.68 -1.94 23.96
CA ASP A 199 -10.39 -1.53 25.34
C ASP A 199 -9.38 -2.48 26.02
N THR A 200 -9.57 -3.79 25.83
CA THR A 200 -8.66 -4.81 26.35
C THR A 200 -7.28 -4.73 25.70
N LEU A 201 -7.21 -4.52 24.38
CA LEU A 201 -5.94 -4.34 23.66
C LEU A 201 -5.14 -3.17 24.21
N LEU A 202 -5.76 -2.00 24.36
CA LEU A 202 -5.13 -0.81 24.91
C LEU A 202 -4.64 -1.06 26.35
N ASN A 203 -5.47 -1.68 27.19
CA ASN A 203 -5.12 -1.99 28.58
C ASN A 203 -4.04 -3.07 28.71
N GLN A 204 -3.92 -4.01 27.77
CA GLN A 204 -2.89 -5.05 27.79
C GLN A 204 -1.55 -4.55 27.25
N SER A 205 -1.57 -3.53 26.39
CA SER A 205 -0.35 -2.88 25.90
C SER A 205 0.09 -1.67 26.73
N GLN A 206 -0.65 -1.34 27.80
CA GLN A 206 -0.32 -0.22 28.68
C GLN A 206 1.13 -0.32 29.18
N TRP A 207 1.85 0.80 29.17
CA TRP A 207 3.27 0.90 29.56
C TRP A 207 4.28 0.24 28.60
N SER A 208 3.86 -0.11 27.39
CA SER A 208 4.76 -0.45 26.29
C SER A 208 4.73 0.62 25.20
N ASP A 209 5.67 0.56 24.25
CA ASP A 209 5.63 1.38 23.04
C ASP A 209 4.63 0.84 21.99
N PHE A 210 3.91 -0.24 22.31
CA PHE A 210 2.96 -0.87 21.39
C PHE A 210 1.66 -0.06 21.32
N THR A 211 1.45 0.61 20.19
CA THR A 211 0.36 1.58 20.02
C THR A 211 -0.68 1.06 19.03
N SER A 212 -1.97 1.29 19.27
CA SER A 212 -3.03 0.76 18.41
C SER A 212 -4.11 1.79 18.14
N THR A 213 -4.78 1.65 17.00
CA THR A 213 -6.00 2.39 16.69
C THR A 213 -7.01 1.50 15.99
N ILE A 214 -8.15 2.08 15.65
CA ILE A 214 -9.24 1.41 14.96
C ILE A 214 -9.18 1.60 13.45
N VAL A 215 -9.73 0.60 12.77
CA VAL A 215 -10.25 0.69 11.41
C VAL A 215 -11.78 0.73 11.52
N PHE A 216 -12.32 1.94 11.43
CA PHE A 216 -13.74 2.24 11.56
C PHE A 216 -14.53 1.57 10.44
N SER A 217 -15.42 0.65 10.84
CA SER A 217 -16.27 -0.14 9.95
C SER A 217 -17.77 -0.02 10.30
N TYR A 218 -18.13 0.83 11.28
CA TYR A 218 -19.52 0.96 11.77
C TYR A 218 -20.50 1.28 10.64
N HIS A 219 -20.14 2.16 9.71
CA HIS A 219 -21.01 2.62 8.61
C HIS A 219 -21.41 1.53 7.61
N ILE A 220 -20.69 0.40 7.59
CA ILE A 220 -20.99 -0.77 6.75
C ILE A 220 -21.41 -2.00 7.56
N TRP A 221 -21.47 -1.88 8.89
CA TRP A 221 -21.78 -3.01 9.76
C TRP A 221 -23.28 -3.31 9.76
N PRO A 222 -23.74 -4.50 9.32
CA PRO A 222 -25.17 -4.78 9.20
C PRO A 222 -25.94 -4.79 10.52
N ALA A 223 -25.26 -5.11 11.63
CA ALA A 223 -25.86 -5.10 12.97
C ALA A 223 -25.76 -3.73 13.67
N ALA A 224 -25.21 -2.70 13.00
CA ALA A 224 -25.23 -1.35 13.53
C ALA A 224 -26.68 -0.83 13.64
N PRO A 225 -27.11 -0.34 14.81
CA PRO A 225 -28.45 0.20 14.96
C PRO A 225 -28.61 1.49 14.13
N ALA A 226 -29.55 1.46 13.19
CA ALA A 226 -30.01 2.62 12.41
C ALA A 226 -28.86 3.45 11.79
N LEU A 227 -28.26 2.95 10.71
CA LEU A 227 -27.23 3.66 9.97
C LEU A 227 -27.74 5.01 9.42
N SER A 228 -27.24 6.10 10.00
CA SER A 228 -27.52 7.48 9.62
C SER A 228 -26.25 8.33 9.75
N GLN A 229 -26.19 9.48 9.08
CA GLN A 229 -25.06 10.42 9.23
C GLN A 229 -24.79 10.76 10.69
N GLN A 230 -25.85 11.06 11.45
CA GLN A 230 -25.79 11.38 12.86
C GLN A 230 -25.23 10.22 13.70
N ASN A 231 -25.73 9.00 13.51
CA ASN A 231 -25.30 7.86 14.31
C ASN A 231 -23.85 7.44 13.98
N ILE A 232 -23.44 7.56 12.71
CA ILE A 232 -22.05 7.36 12.30
C ILE A 232 -21.15 8.42 12.94
N GLY A 233 -21.57 9.70 12.93
CA GLY A 233 -20.85 10.76 13.61
C GLY A 233 -20.73 10.52 15.12
N GLN A 234 -21.82 10.10 15.78
CA GLN A 234 -21.81 9.75 17.20
C GLN A 234 -20.86 8.58 17.51
N ALA A 235 -20.79 7.56 16.65
CA ALA A 235 -19.85 6.45 16.81
C ALA A 235 -18.39 6.91 16.71
N ILE A 236 -18.08 7.88 15.84
CA ILE A 236 -16.73 8.47 15.76
C ILE A 236 -16.41 9.27 17.03
N ARG A 237 -17.33 10.13 17.48
CA ARG A 237 -17.16 10.88 18.75
C ARG A 237 -16.94 9.93 19.92
N TYR A 238 -17.69 8.83 19.97
CA TYR A 238 -17.52 7.82 21.01
C TYR A 238 -16.08 7.28 21.06
N VAL A 239 -15.50 6.94 19.91
CA VAL A 239 -14.11 6.44 19.85
C VAL A 239 -13.14 7.49 20.34
N THR A 240 -13.26 8.74 19.89
CA THR A 240 -12.35 9.80 20.31
C THR A 240 -12.49 10.11 21.79
N ASP A 241 -13.70 10.21 22.31
CA ASP A 241 -13.96 10.56 23.71
C ASP A 241 -13.51 9.45 24.66
N ARG A 242 -13.69 8.18 24.25
CA ARG A 242 -13.36 7.02 25.08
C ARG A 242 -11.88 6.66 25.06
N TYR A 243 -11.26 6.67 23.87
CA TYR A 243 -9.97 6.01 23.67
C TYR A 243 -8.80 6.96 23.38
N SER A 244 -9.03 8.15 22.82
CA SER A 244 -7.91 8.99 22.35
C SER A 244 -6.98 9.49 23.47
N GLY A 245 -7.46 9.52 24.71
CA GLY A 245 -6.64 9.86 25.88
C GLY A 245 -5.82 8.69 26.44
N HIS A 246 -5.99 7.47 25.92
CA HIS A 246 -5.24 6.31 26.38
C HIS A 246 -3.79 6.39 25.86
N PRO A 247 -2.75 6.14 26.69
CA PRO A 247 -1.34 6.31 26.29
C PRO A 247 -0.92 5.44 25.10
N ASN A 248 -1.58 4.28 24.93
CA ASN A 248 -1.35 3.36 23.81
C ASN A 248 -2.34 3.51 22.65
N PHE A 249 -3.19 4.54 22.65
CA PHE A 249 -3.96 4.90 21.45
C PHE A 249 -3.04 5.64 20.47
N LEU A 250 -3.05 5.23 19.20
CA LEU A 250 -2.15 5.82 18.21
C LEU A 250 -2.41 7.31 18.03
N SER A 251 -1.36 8.10 18.25
CA SER A 251 -1.34 9.52 17.95
C SER A 251 -0.14 9.88 17.08
N LEU A 252 -0.34 10.88 16.23
CA LEU A 252 0.69 11.49 15.39
C LEU A 252 0.61 13.00 15.58
N ASP A 253 1.74 13.63 15.95
CA ASP A 253 1.81 15.06 16.30
C ASP A 253 0.79 15.47 17.37
N GLY A 254 0.56 14.59 18.36
CA GLY A 254 -0.39 14.80 19.45
C GLY A 254 -1.87 14.65 19.05
N LYS A 255 -2.17 14.23 17.82
CA LYS A 255 -3.54 14.02 17.33
C LYS A 255 -3.85 12.53 17.21
N PRO A 256 -5.04 12.06 17.65
CA PRO A 256 -5.46 10.68 17.43
C PRO A 256 -5.54 10.37 15.93
N VAL A 257 -5.16 9.15 15.56
CA VAL A 257 -5.24 8.66 14.18
C VAL A 257 -6.39 7.67 14.08
N LEU A 258 -7.24 7.78 13.05
CA LEU A 258 -8.35 6.87 12.76
C LEU A 258 -8.28 6.41 11.31
N PHE A 259 -8.48 5.11 11.08
CA PHE A 259 -8.58 4.53 9.74
C PHE A 259 -10.04 4.24 9.39
N PHE A 260 -10.40 4.31 8.12
CA PHE A 260 -11.76 4.10 7.63
C PHE A 260 -11.75 3.19 6.41
N VAL A 261 -12.49 2.09 6.45
CA VAL A 261 -12.63 1.16 5.31
C VAL A 261 -13.87 1.47 4.50
N ASP A 262 -13.90 1.03 3.25
CA ASP A 262 -15.08 1.11 2.39
C ASP A 262 -15.71 2.51 2.36
N VAL A 263 -14.91 3.57 2.30
CA VAL A 263 -15.41 4.96 2.38
C VAL A 263 -16.35 5.34 1.22
N TYR A 264 -16.36 4.56 0.15
CA TYR A 264 -17.30 4.70 -0.97
C TYR A 264 -18.71 4.16 -0.65
N ARG A 265 -18.86 3.33 0.39
CA ARG A 265 -20.14 2.82 0.85
C ARG A 265 -20.66 3.77 1.91
N THR A 266 -21.74 4.48 1.63
CA THR A 266 -22.38 5.38 2.59
C THR A 266 -23.89 5.10 2.63
N PRO A 267 -24.58 5.40 3.74
CA PRO A 267 -26.04 5.36 3.76
C PRO A 267 -26.64 6.18 2.63
N ALA A 268 -27.80 5.77 2.13
CA ALA A 268 -28.48 6.45 1.03
C ALA A 268 -29.05 7.80 1.51
N THR A 269 -28.29 8.88 1.33
CA THR A 269 -28.69 10.25 1.70
C THR A 269 -28.91 11.16 0.47
N GLY A 270 -28.64 10.66 -0.74
CA GLY A 270 -28.61 11.47 -1.96
C GLY A 270 -27.31 12.27 -2.16
N GLN A 271 -26.37 12.17 -1.22
CA GLN A 271 -25.03 12.76 -1.31
C GLN A 271 -24.08 11.81 -2.04
N SER A 272 -23.01 12.35 -2.64
CA SER A 272 -21.85 11.52 -2.96
C SER A 272 -21.16 11.03 -1.68
N PRO A 273 -20.37 9.95 -1.72
CA PRO A 273 -19.61 9.50 -0.55
C PRO A 273 -18.71 10.60 0.04
N GLN A 274 -18.04 11.40 -0.79
CA GLN A 274 -17.21 12.51 -0.35
C GLN A 274 -18.02 13.59 0.39
N GLN A 275 -19.21 13.94 -0.14
CA GLN A 275 -20.11 14.91 0.52
C GLN A 275 -20.63 14.38 1.85
N PHE A 276 -20.96 13.09 1.91
CA PHE A 276 -21.38 12.43 3.15
C PHE A 276 -20.29 12.51 4.22
N TRP A 277 -19.06 12.08 3.90
CA TRP A 277 -17.96 12.11 4.87
C TRP A 277 -17.54 13.53 5.24
N ALA A 278 -17.62 14.49 4.32
CA ALA A 278 -17.39 15.91 4.63
C ALA A 278 -18.39 16.39 5.69
N ALA A 279 -19.67 16.10 5.51
CA ALA A 279 -20.71 16.48 6.47
C ALA A 279 -20.52 15.79 7.84
N VAL A 280 -20.14 14.51 7.86
CA VAL A 280 -19.80 13.81 9.12
C VAL A 280 -18.59 14.48 9.79
N ARG A 281 -17.49 14.72 9.05
CA ARG A 281 -16.26 15.29 9.63
C ARG A 281 -16.48 16.72 10.10
N ASP A 282 -17.26 17.53 9.40
CA ASP A 282 -17.62 18.89 9.83
C ASP A 282 -18.48 18.89 11.10
N GLU A 283 -19.30 17.87 11.30
CA GLU A 283 -20.07 17.70 12.53
C GLU A 283 -19.20 17.26 13.72
N VAL A 284 -18.28 16.31 13.53
CA VAL A 284 -17.59 15.64 14.66
C VAL A 284 -16.16 16.09 14.89
N ASP A 285 -15.49 16.59 13.86
CA ASP A 285 -14.11 17.08 13.90
C ASP A 285 -13.95 18.34 13.02
N PRO A 286 -14.69 19.44 13.31
CA PRO A 286 -14.65 20.67 12.51
C PRO A 286 -13.28 21.34 12.50
N GLN A 287 -12.47 21.10 13.53
CA GLN A 287 -11.14 21.69 13.70
C GLN A 287 -10.00 20.78 13.21
N ARG A 288 -10.31 19.60 12.66
CA ARG A 288 -9.32 18.65 12.12
C ARG A 288 -8.27 18.25 13.17
N GLN A 289 -8.75 17.91 14.37
CA GLN A 289 -7.97 17.49 15.53
C GLN A 289 -7.65 15.99 15.52
N ALA A 290 -8.23 15.21 14.61
CA ALA A 290 -7.83 13.82 14.37
C ALA A 290 -7.29 13.65 12.94
N TRP A 291 -6.34 12.72 12.77
CA TRP A 291 -5.93 12.26 11.45
C TRP A 291 -6.91 11.20 10.95
N TRP A 292 -7.54 11.42 9.80
CA TRP A 292 -8.46 10.48 9.17
C TRP A 292 -7.82 9.87 7.94
N ILE A 293 -7.66 8.54 7.92
CA ILE A 293 -7.00 7.80 6.83
C ILE A 293 -8.02 6.90 6.13
N ALA A 294 -8.30 7.15 4.86
CA ALA A 294 -9.31 6.42 4.10
C ALA A 294 -8.73 5.25 3.30
N GLU A 295 -9.45 4.13 3.25
CA GLU A 295 -9.11 3.01 2.38
C GLU A 295 -9.28 3.40 0.91
N GLY A 296 -8.28 3.06 0.10
CA GLY A 296 -8.29 3.21 -1.35
C GLY A 296 -7.14 4.08 -1.85
N LEU A 297 -7.14 4.34 -3.16
CA LEU A 297 -6.17 5.24 -3.83
C LEU A 297 -6.88 6.36 -4.62
N ASP A 298 -8.19 6.52 -4.44
CA ASP A 298 -8.93 7.63 -5.05
C ASP A 298 -8.60 8.94 -4.33
N ALA A 299 -7.76 9.74 -4.96
CA ALA A 299 -7.30 11.03 -4.44
C ALA A 299 -8.43 12.04 -4.18
N SER A 300 -9.65 11.84 -4.72
CA SER A 300 -10.79 12.71 -4.42
C SER A 300 -11.17 12.70 -2.94
N TYR A 301 -10.88 11.60 -2.22
CA TYR A 301 -11.12 11.53 -0.77
C TYR A 301 -10.16 12.40 0.05
N LEU A 302 -9.02 12.85 -0.52
CA LEU A 302 -8.10 13.78 0.15
C LEU A 302 -8.68 15.18 0.34
N ALA A 303 -9.84 15.48 -0.26
CA ALA A 303 -10.60 16.69 0.06
C ALA A 303 -11.23 16.62 1.46
N VAL A 304 -11.36 15.42 2.05
CA VAL A 304 -12.05 15.16 3.32
C VAL A 304 -11.17 14.42 4.31
N PHE A 305 -10.33 13.50 3.86
CA PHE A 305 -9.40 12.68 4.65
C PHE A 305 -7.97 13.20 4.51
N ASP A 306 -7.12 12.90 5.49
CA ASP A 306 -5.74 13.40 5.53
C ASP A 306 -4.73 12.42 4.92
N GLY A 307 -5.17 11.20 4.65
CA GLY A 307 -4.34 10.17 4.03
C GLY A 307 -5.16 9.06 3.42
N LEU A 308 -4.47 8.23 2.65
CA LEU A 308 -5.01 7.06 1.98
C LEU A 308 -4.19 5.83 2.34
N PHE A 309 -4.84 4.67 2.44
CA PHE A 309 -4.16 3.38 2.67
C PHE A 309 -4.77 2.27 1.81
N VAL A 310 -3.98 1.24 1.55
CA VAL A 310 -4.45 0.05 0.82
C VAL A 310 -4.63 -1.11 1.78
N PHE A 311 -5.86 -1.62 1.87
CA PHE A 311 -6.18 -2.75 2.72
C PHE A 311 -5.92 -4.11 2.06
N LYS A 312 -6.18 -4.23 0.74
CA LYS A 312 -6.09 -5.52 0.05
C LYS A 312 -4.65 -5.99 -0.10
N ILE A 313 -4.37 -7.19 0.41
CA ILE A 313 -3.05 -7.83 0.35
C ILE A 313 -2.62 -8.18 -1.09
N THR A 314 -3.58 -8.37 -2.00
CA THR A 314 -3.32 -8.69 -3.41
C THR A 314 -2.79 -7.49 -4.20
N HIS A 315 -2.85 -6.27 -3.64
CA HIS A 315 -2.44 -5.05 -4.34
C HIS A 315 -1.00 -5.06 -4.83
N ALA A 316 -0.11 -5.78 -4.14
CA ALA A 316 1.29 -5.92 -4.56
C ALA A 316 1.43 -6.53 -5.96
N ASP A 317 0.60 -7.53 -6.26
CA ASP A 317 0.58 -8.25 -7.55
C ASP A 317 -0.48 -7.70 -8.50
N TYR A 318 -1.52 -7.07 -7.96
CA TYR A 318 -2.67 -6.54 -8.69
C TYR A 318 -2.93 -5.09 -8.28
N PRO A 319 -2.19 -4.12 -8.85
CA PRO A 319 -2.24 -2.72 -8.43
C PRO A 319 -3.60 -2.04 -8.56
N ASN A 320 -4.55 -2.63 -9.31
CA ASN A 320 -5.91 -2.11 -9.46
C ASN A 320 -6.92 -2.75 -8.51
N ASP A 321 -6.54 -3.75 -7.72
CA ASP A 321 -7.47 -4.47 -6.84
C ASP A 321 -8.03 -3.59 -5.72
N TYR A 322 -7.42 -2.44 -5.43
CA TYR A 322 -8.02 -1.46 -4.50
C TYR A 322 -9.40 -0.97 -4.99
N LEU A 323 -9.65 -1.03 -6.30
CA LEU A 323 -10.99 -0.85 -6.85
C LEU A 323 -11.83 -2.07 -6.47
N LYS A 324 -12.80 -1.85 -5.57
CA LYS A 324 -13.77 -2.87 -5.22
C LYS A 324 -14.87 -2.85 -6.30
N ALA A 325 -15.04 -3.98 -6.97
CA ALA A 325 -16.06 -4.20 -8.01
C ALA A 325 -17.48 -4.11 -7.44
#